data_AF-A0A1L6R9R7-F1
#
_entry.id   AF-A0A1L6R9R7-F1
#
_cell.length_a   1.000
_cell.length_b   1.000
_cell.length_c   1.000
_cell.angle_alpha   90.00
_cell.angle_beta   90.00
_cell.angle_gamma   90.00
#
_symmetry.space_group_name_H-M   'P 1'
#
loop_
_entity.id
_entity.type
_entity.pdbx_description
1 polymer ?
#
loop_
_entity_poly.entity_id
_entity_poly.type
_entity_poly.pdbx_seq_one_letter_code
_entity_poly.pdbx_strand_id
1 'polypeptide(L)' 'MSRKKPEIPLEQRFWVDTPTAAALLGYGEGKFQEIREDPSFVMAGVERRDGRFAQELLKQWANGEI' A
#
# COMPACT_ATOMS: atom_id res chain seq x y z
N MET A 1 -23.60 2.99 -5.75
CA MET A 1 -23.05 1.77 -5.13
C MET A 1 -21.77 2.16 -4.41
N SER A 2 -21.81 2.28 -3.09
CA SER A 2 -20.64 2.67 -2.29
C SER A 2 -19.63 1.52 -2.29
N ARG A 3 -18.50 1.69 -2.99
CA ARG A 3 -17.34 0.80 -2.81
C ARG A 3 -16.92 0.92 -1.34
N LYS A 4 -17.34 -0.04 -0.52
CA LYS A 4 -16.86 -0.17 0.86
C LYS A 4 -15.34 -0.31 0.76
N LYS A 5 -14.61 0.70 1.25
CA LYS A 5 -13.17 0.57 1.48
C LYS A 5 -12.95 -0.72 2.26
N PRO A 6 -12.01 -1.60 1.87
CA PRO A 6 -11.74 -2.80 2.63
C PRO A 6 -11.31 -2.41 4.06
N GLU A 7 -12.23 -2.61 5.01
CA GLU A 7 -12.00 -2.48 6.44
C GLU A 7 -11.23 -3.72 6.91
N ILE A 8 -9.98 -3.84 6.49
CA ILE A 8 -9.06 -4.77 7.15
C ILE A 8 -8.81 -4.19 8.54
N PRO A 9 -9.07 -4.94 9.63
CA PRO A 9 -8.81 -4.50 10.99
C PRO A 9 -7.36 -4.00 11.12
N LEU A 10 -7.18 -2.83 11.74
CA LEU A 10 -5.85 -2.19 11.87
C LEU A 10 -4.82 -3.09 12.59
N GLU A 11 -5.31 -4.05 13.38
CA GLU A 11 -4.54 -5.01 14.19
C GLU A 11 -4.06 -6.23 13.38
N GLN A 12 -4.69 -6.54 12.23
CA GLN A 12 -4.28 -7.63 11.35
C GLN A 12 -3.43 -7.16 10.15
N ARG A 13 -3.30 -5.84 9.97
CA ARG A 13 -2.41 -5.28 8.94
C ARG A 13 -0.97 -5.40 9.41
N PHE A 14 -0.22 -6.32 8.80
CA PHE A 14 1.23 -6.31 8.87
C PHE A 14 1.73 -5.02 8.23
N TRP A 15 2.30 -4.15 9.07
CA TRP A 15 2.86 -2.88 8.64
C TRP A 15 4.32 -3.07 8.29
N VAL A 16 4.68 -2.70 7.08
CA VAL A 16 6.04 -2.79 6.56
C VAL A 16 6.59 -1.39 6.29
N ASP A 17 7.91 -1.27 6.33
CA ASP A 17 8.61 -0.03 5.97
C ASP A 17 8.70 0.13 4.44
N THR A 18 9.15 1.31 4.00
CA THR A 18 9.39 1.63 2.59
C THR A 18 10.26 0.60 1.87
N PRO A 19 11.45 0.17 2.37
CA PRO A 19 12.27 -0.83 1.69
C PRO A 19 11.55 -2.16 1.50
N THR A 20 10.84 -2.64 2.53
CA THR A 20 10.10 -3.90 2.44
C THR A 20 8.90 -3.77 1.52
N ALA A 21 8.19 -2.63 1.53
CA ALA A 21 7.09 -2.35 0.61
C ALA A 21 7.55 -2.34 -0.85
N ALA A 22 8.67 -1.68 -1.13
CA ALA A 22 9.28 -1.65 -2.46
C ALA A 22 9.66 -3.07 -2.93
N ALA A 23 10.30 -3.85 -2.05
CA ALA A 23 10.67 -5.24 -2.32
C ALA A 23 9.46 -6.13 -2.59
N LEU A 24 8.36 -5.96 -1.83
CA LEU A 24 7.11 -6.71 -2.01
C LEU A 24 6.46 -6.45 -3.37
N LEU A 25 6.59 -5.23 -3.89
CA LEU A 25 6.10 -4.86 -5.22
C LEU A 25 7.12 -5.16 -6.33
N GLY A 26 8.31 -5.65 -6.00
CA GLY A 26 9.39 -5.88 -6.98
C GLY A 26 9.99 -4.60 -7.55
N TYR A 27 9.85 -3.47 -6.86
CA TYR A 27 10.42 -2.18 -7.25
C TYR A 27 11.66 -1.84 -6.41
N GLY A 28 12.57 -1.06 -6.99
CA GLY A 28 13.62 -0.40 -6.20
C GLY A 28 13.05 0.76 -5.39
N GLU A 29 13.68 1.11 -4.26
CA GLU A 29 13.22 2.19 -3.38
C GLU A 29 12.96 3.51 -4.10
N GLY A 30 13.85 3.92 -5.02
CA GLY A 30 13.67 5.16 -5.78
C GLY A 30 12.39 5.15 -6.61
N LYS A 31 12.13 4.05 -7.33
CA LYS A 31 10.91 3.89 -8.12
C LYS A 31 9.67 3.77 -7.23
N PHE A 32 9.81 3.18 -6.04
CA PHE A 32 8.71 3.09 -5.08
C PHE A 32 8.32 4.45 -4.50
N GLN A 33 9.28 5.38 -4.29
CA GLN A 33 8.93 6.75 -3.89
C GLN A 33 8.09 7.46 -4.95
N GLU A 34 8.37 7.25 -6.24
CA GLU A 34 7.52 7.79 -7.32
C GLU A 34 6.11 7.19 -7.28
N ILE A 35 5.99 5.87 -7.06
CA ILE A 35 4.70 5.17 -6.95
C ILE A 35 3.93 5.63 -5.72
N ARG A 36 4.61 5.91 -4.61
CA ARG A 36 4.00 6.41 -3.37
C ARG A 36 3.29 7.74 -3.58
N GLU A 37 3.83 8.60 -4.44
CA GLU A 37 3.22 9.88 -4.82
C GLU A 37 2.11 9.72 -5.87
N ASP A 38 1.95 8.53 -6.46
CA ASP A 38 0.93 8.28 -7.47
C ASP A 38 -0.48 8.40 -6.85
N PRO A 39 -1.40 9.14 -7.51
CA PRO A 39 -2.77 9.29 -7.03
C PRO A 39 -3.48 7.97 -6.78
N SER A 40 -3.23 6.94 -7.59
CA SER A 40 -3.83 5.61 -7.42
C SER A 40 -3.41 4.95 -6.12
N PHE A 41 -2.14 5.08 -5.76
CA PHE A 41 -1.56 4.54 -4.54
C PHE A 41 -2.09 5.28 -3.31
N VAL A 42 -2.12 6.62 -3.36
CA VAL A 42 -2.70 7.45 -2.28
C VAL A 42 -4.19 7.16 -2.09
N MET A 43 -4.94 7.02 -3.17
CA MET A 43 -6.38 6.71 -3.11
C MET A 43 -6.68 5.33 -2.55
N ALA A 44 -5.82 4.35 -2.82
CA ALA A 44 -5.92 3.00 -2.27
C ALA A 44 -5.73 2.98 -0.73
N GLY A 45 -5.09 4.01 -0.15
CA GLY A 45 -4.91 4.12 1.30
C GLY A 45 -3.98 3.03 1.86
N VAL A 46 -3.04 2.58 1.03
CA VAL A 46 -2.00 1.59 1.36
C VAL A 46 -1.03 2.11 2.42
N GLU A 47 -0.80 3.43 2.43
CA GLU A 47 0.12 4.11 3.33
C GLU A 47 -0.58 4.75 4.55
N ARG A 48 0.02 4.61 5.73
CA ARG A 48 -0.29 5.38 6.94
C ARG A 48 0.56 6.65 7.03
N ARG A 49 0.06 7.65 7.77
CA ARG A 49 0.74 8.93 8.04
C ARG A 49 2.17 8.84 8.62
N ASP A 50 2.61 7.68 9.08
CA ASP A 50 3.95 7.43 9.64
C ASP A 50 4.92 6.76 8.64
N GLY A 51 4.54 6.66 7.35
CA GLY A 51 5.36 6.03 6.32
C GLY A 51 5.39 4.50 6.41
N ARG A 52 4.40 3.91 7.09
CA ARG A 52 4.19 2.46 7.11
C ARG A 52 3.12 2.04 6.12
N PHE A 53 3.35 0.89 5.49
CA PHE A 53 2.46 0.37 4.46
C PHE A 53 1.80 -0.91 4.92
N ALA A 54 0.51 -1.06 4.65
CA ALA A 54 -0.18 -2.32 4.94
C ALA A 54 0.19 -3.35 3.88
N GLN A 55 0.89 -4.41 4.27
CA GLN A 55 1.34 -5.47 3.37
C GLN A 55 0.20 -6.09 2.54
N GLU A 56 -0.95 -6.32 3.16
CA GLU A 56 -2.15 -6.84 2.50
C GLU A 56 -2.67 -5.88 1.41
N LEU A 57 -2.75 -4.58 1.74
CA LEU A 57 -3.21 -3.59 0.77
C LEU A 57 -2.20 -3.39 -0.37
N LEU A 58 -0.89 -3.51 -0.08
CA LEU A 58 0.15 -3.47 -1.11
C LEU A 58 -0.03 -4.61 -2.11
N LYS A 59 -0.30 -5.83 -1.61
CA LYS A 59 -0.59 -6.98 -2.47
C LYS A 59 -1.87 -6.79 -3.26
N GLN A 60 -2.95 -6.31 -2.63
CA GLN A 60 -4.21 -6.04 -3.32
C GLN A 60 -4.04 -4.99 -4.42
N TRP A 61 -3.32 -3.90 -4.15
CA TRP A 61 -3.00 -2.88 -5.15
C TRP A 61 -2.13 -3.43 -6.28
N ALA A 62 -1.10 -4.22 -5.96
CA ALA A 62 -0.26 -4.89 -6.95
C ALA A 62 -1.04 -5.85 -7.86
N ASN A 63 -2.05 -6.52 -7.30
CA ASN A 63 -2.94 -7.44 -8.00
C ASN A 63 -4.10 -6.72 -8.72
N GLY A 64 -4.25 -5.40 -8.56
CA GLY A 64 -5.35 -4.62 -9.14
C GLY A 64 -6.72 -4.89 -8.51
N GLU A 65 -6.75 -5.36 -7.26
CA GLU A 65 -7.98 -5.66 -6.51
C GLU A 65 -8.62 -4.42 -5.86
N ILE A 66 -7.88 -3.31 -5.77
CA ILE A 66 -8.34 -2.02 -5.22
C ILE A 66 -7.97 -0.83 -6.09
#